data_AF-A0A2D8EV90-F1
#
_entry.id   AF-A0A2D8EV90-F1
#
_cell.length_a   1.000
_cell.length_b   1.000
_cell.length_c   1.000
_cell.angle_alpha   90.00
_cell.angle_beta   90.00
_cell.angle_gamma   90.00
#
_symmetry.space_group_name_H-M   'P 1'
#
loop_
_entity.id
_entity.type
_entity.pdbx_description
1 polymer ?
#
loop_
_entity_poly.entity_id
_entity_poly.type
_entity_poly.pdbx_seq_one_letter_code
_entity_poly.pdbx_strand_id
1 'polypeptide(L)'
;MATFVRRKYRKGYSYRATVRRQGFKPMVKSFDNITDAKRWARKLEREIDLGNLTDYTEASKLTLGDIIKRYEIEDKHKDRKDESIKSKIKNLLSDSISDINLLRLSSKHIAEYRDRVLKVWSPNTFNNHKSLLSVIIDTAITDWGIYIPYNPCKVIKRVAIPAARDRVLNLEEYERLLKACEVSKCIYLKSIVQFAI
;
A
#
# COMPACT_ATOMS: atom_id res chain seq x y z
N MET A 1 34.32 12.85 -9.70
CA MET A 1 35.33 13.33 -8.73
C MET A 1 34.61 14.11 -7.64
N ALA A 2 34.75 13.70 -6.39
CA ALA A 2 34.10 14.35 -5.24
C ALA A 2 34.82 15.65 -4.82
N THR A 3 34.03 16.70 -4.54
CA THR A 3 34.52 17.98 -4.02
C THR A 3 34.07 18.15 -2.57
N PHE A 4 34.97 18.60 -1.69
CA PHE A 4 34.67 18.84 -0.27
C PHE A 4 34.80 20.33 0.03
N VAL A 5 33.75 20.95 0.56
CA VAL A 5 33.74 22.37 0.95
C VAL A 5 33.49 22.47 2.45
N ARG A 6 34.42 23.10 3.17
CA ARG A 6 34.24 23.41 4.60
C ARG A 6 33.42 24.69 4.75
N ARG A 7 32.35 24.66 5.55
CA ARG A 7 31.52 25.81 5.91
C ARG A 7 31.62 26.09 7.39
N LYS A 8 31.85 27.34 7.75
CA LYS A 8 31.91 27.81 9.15
C LYS A 8 30.54 28.35 9.53
N TYR A 9 29.99 27.87 10.64
CA TYR A 9 28.73 28.32 11.25
C TYR A 9 29.01 28.91 12.65
N ARG A 10 28.04 29.65 13.19
CA ARG A 10 28.14 30.25 14.54
C ARG A 10 28.41 29.22 15.66
N LYS A 11 27.98 27.97 15.49
CA LYS A 11 28.11 26.87 16.47
C LYS A 11 29.16 25.80 16.09
N GLY A 12 29.91 25.95 14.99
CA GLY A 12 30.90 24.94 14.58
C GLY A 12 31.24 24.93 13.10
N TYR A 13 31.83 23.83 12.62
CA TYR A 13 32.17 23.61 11.21
C TYR A 13 31.29 22.49 10.64
N SER A 14 30.93 22.60 9.36
CA SER A 14 30.29 21.51 8.60
C SER A 14 31.02 21.31 7.28
N TYR A 15 31.14 20.06 6.86
CA TYR A 15 31.76 19.64 5.62
C TYR A 15 30.70 19.22 4.63
N ARG A 16 30.62 19.94 3.50
CA ARG A 16 29.74 19.59 2.39
C ARG A 16 30.52 18.77 1.36
N ALA A 17 30.09 17.54 1.12
CA ALA A 17 30.58 16.71 0.03
C ALA A 17 29.64 16.80 -1.17
N THR A 18 30.20 17.03 -2.35
CA THR A 18 29.50 17.08 -3.64
C THR A 18 30.12 16.04 -4.57
N VAL A 19 29.34 15.05 -5.00
CA VAL A 19 29.79 14.03 -5.94
C VAL A 19 29.20 14.33 -7.32
N ARG A 20 30.08 14.47 -8.32
CA ARG A 20 29.71 14.69 -9.73
C ARG A 20 30.24 13.52 -10.56
N ARG A 21 29.35 12.87 -11.30
CA ARG A 21 29.62 11.79 -12.27
C ARG A 21 28.76 12.02 -13.51
N GLN A 22 29.29 11.67 -14.68
CA GLN A 22 28.61 11.85 -15.96
C GLN A 22 27.33 11.00 -16.00
N GLY A 23 26.22 11.58 -16.45
CA GLY A 23 24.92 10.90 -16.53
C GLY A 23 24.07 10.89 -15.25
N PHE A 24 24.60 11.36 -14.10
CA PHE A 24 23.87 11.41 -12.84
C PHE A 24 23.73 12.83 -12.30
N LYS A 25 22.60 13.12 -11.64
CA LYS A 25 22.40 14.40 -10.94
C LYS A 25 23.46 14.56 -9.83
N PRO A 26 24.01 15.77 -9.62
CA PRO A 26 25.02 15.99 -8.60
C PRO A 26 24.43 15.78 -7.20
N MET A 27 24.98 14.81 -6.46
CA MET A 27 24.54 14.51 -5.11
C MET A 27 25.35 15.32 -4.09
N VAL A 28 24.65 15.99 -3.19
CA VAL A 28 25.24 16.88 -2.18
C VAL A 28 24.76 16.46 -0.80
N LYS A 29 25.69 16.21 0.11
CA LYS A 29 25.38 15.91 1.52
C LYS A 29 26.34 16.64 2.45
N SER A 30 25.83 17.10 3.58
CA SER A 30 26.62 17.81 4.60
C SER A 30 26.84 16.91 5.81
N PHE A 31 28.03 16.98 6.40
CA PHE A 31 28.50 16.17 7.52
C PHE A 31 29.23 17.03 8.55
N ASP A 32 29.33 16.56 9.79
CA ASP A 32 30.07 17.26 10.85
C ASP A 32 31.58 16.97 10.78
N ASN A 33 31.96 15.81 10.24
CA ASN A 33 33.35 15.37 10.12
C ASN A 33 33.79 15.13 8.67
N ILE A 34 35.04 15.48 8.34
CA ILE A 34 35.59 15.33 6.98
C ILE A 34 35.83 13.86 6.61
N THR A 35 36.13 13.01 7.60
CA THR A 35 36.34 11.56 7.41
C THR A 35 35.05 10.88 6.95
N ASP A 36 33.92 11.19 7.59
CA ASP A 36 32.60 10.68 7.21
C ASP A 36 32.18 11.18 5.83
N ALA A 37 32.44 12.46 5.54
CA ALA A 37 32.20 13.03 4.22
C ALA A 37 32.97 12.27 3.12
N LYS A 38 34.27 11.98 3.34
CA LYS A 38 35.10 11.18 2.42
C LYS A 38 34.61 9.74 2.29
N ARG A 39 34.20 9.10 3.39
CA ARG A 39 33.68 7.73 3.39
C ARG A 39 32.38 7.63 2.59
N TRP A 40 31.45 8.58 2.80
CA TRP A 40 30.21 8.68 2.04
C TRP A 40 30.47 8.91 0.55
N ALA A 41 31.37 9.84 0.20
CA ALA A 41 31.70 10.13 -1.20
C ALA A 41 32.28 8.89 -1.91
N ARG A 42 33.21 8.17 -1.29
CA ARG A 42 33.78 6.93 -1.86
C ARG A 42 32.74 5.81 -2.00
N LYS A 43 31.85 5.64 -1.01
CA LYS A 43 30.75 4.68 -1.09
C LYS A 43 29.85 5.00 -2.27
N LEU A 44 29.47 6.27 -2.42
CA LEU A 44 28.60 6.73 -3.50
C LEU A 44 29.26 6.58 -4.87
N GLU A 45 30.55 6.94 -5.00
CA GLU A 45 31.30 6.72 -6.24
C GLU A 45 31.36 5.24 -6.61
N ARG A 46 31.57 4.35 -5.64
CA ARG A 46 31.54 2.89 -5.87
C ARG A 46 30.15 2.39 -6.27
N GLU A 47 29.08 2.89 -5.65
CA GLU A 47 27.70 2.53 -6.02
C GLU A 47 27.35 2.99 -7.45
N ILE A 48 27.83 4.18 -7.85
CA ILE A 48 27.69 4.69 -9.22
C ILE A 48 28.50 3.84 -10.20
N ASP A 49 29.76 3.53 -9.87
CA ASP A 49 30.65 2.75 -10.73
C ASP A 49 30.14 1.30 -10.92
N LEU A 50 29.42 0.76 -9.92
CA LEU A 50 28.73 -0.53 -10.01
C LEU A 50 27.37 -0.47 -10.73
N GLY A 51 26.87 0.72 -11.10
CA GLY A 51 25.56 0.90 -11.72
C GLY A 51 24.37 0.72 -10.76
N ASN A 52 24.60 0.61 -9.45
CA ASN A 52 23.58 0.36 -8.43
C ASN A 52 23.01 1.64 -7.82
N LEU A 53 23.07 2.77 -8.54
CA LEU A 53 22.52 4.03 -8.02
C LEU A 53 21.00 4.03 -8.13
N THR A 54 20.39 3.36 -7.17
CA THR A 54 18.95 3.36 -7.01
C THR A 54 18.52 4.62 -6.26
N ASP A 55 17.73 5.47 -6.90
CA ASP A 55 17.25 6.70 -6.28
C ASP A 55 16.05 6.42 -5.36
N TYR A 56 16.34 6.11 -4.10
CA TYR A 56 15.32 5.92 -3.06
C TYR A 56 14.80 7.25 -2.47
N THR A 57 15.22 8.40 -2.99
CA THR A 57 14.92 9.70 -2.37
C THR A 57 13.42 9.99 -2.33
N GLU A 58 12.67 9.59 -3.37
CA GLU A 58 11.22 9.75 -3.41
C GLU A 58 10.51 8.76 -2.48
N ALA A 59 10.88 7.47 -2.55
CA ALA A 59 10.32 6.44 -1.69
C ALA A 59 10.56 6.71 -0.19
N SER A 60 11.68 7.34 0.17
CA SER A 60 11.99 7.71 1.55
C SER A 60 11.11 8.83 2.10
N LYS A 61 10.49 9.65 1.24
CA LYS A 61 9.63 10.76 1.67
C LYS A 61 8.15 10.39 1.71
N LEU A 62 7.78 9.39 0.92
CA LEU A 62 6.39 8.98 0.76
C LEU A 62 5.99 7.90 1.77
N THR A 63 4.78 8.03 2.27
CA THR A 63 4.10 7.00 3.06
C THR A 63 3.19 6.15 2.18
N LEU A 64 2.75 5.01 2.71
CA LEU A 64 1.73 4.19 2.07
C LEU A 64 0.43 4.98 1.86
N GLY A 65 0.06 5.83 2.80
CA GLY A 65 -1.12 6.69 2.71
C GLY A 65 -1.02 7.69 1.56
N ASP A 66 0.17 8.25 1.32
CA ASP A 66 0.37 9.20 0.22
C ASP A 66 0.17 8.55 -1.15
N ILE A 67 0.68 7.33 -1.33
CA ILE A 67 0.47 6.59 -2.58
C ILE A 67 -0.99 6.16 -2.77
N ILE A 68 -1.67 5.78 -1.68
CA ILE A 68 -3.10 5.44 -1.73
C ILE A 68 -3.94 6.67 -2.13
N LYS A 69 -3.67 7.84 -1.52
CA LYS A 69 -4.34 9.09 -1.88
C LYS A 69 -4.07 9.48 -3.33
N ARG A 70 -2.82 9.36 -3.79
CA ARG A 70 -2.47 9.62 -5.18
C ARG A 70 -3.21 8.69 -6.14
N TYR A 71 -3.33 7.40 -5.80
CA TYR A 71 -4.10 6.43 -6.59
C TYR A 71 -5.59 6.80 -6.69
N GLU A 72 -6.16 7.33 -5.60
CA GLU A 72 -7.54 7.82 -5.58
C GLU A 72 -7.71 9.08 -6.47
N ILE A 73 -6.80 10.04 -6.37
CA ILE A 73 -6.83 11.31 -7.12
C ILE A 73 -6.65 11.09 -8.63
N GLU A 74 -5.72 10.21 -9.02
CA GLU A 74 -5.47 9.88 -10.43
C GLU A 74 -6.59 9.00 -11.03
N ASP A 75 -7.57 8.60 -10.21
CA ASP A 75 -8.75 7.84 -10.61
C ASP A 75 -8.40 6.59 -11.44
N LYS A 76 -7.27 5.96 -11.11
CA LYS A 76 -6.72 4.76 -11.78
C LYS A 76 -7.64 3.53 -11.65
N HIS A 77 -8.77 3.68 -10.97
CA HIS A 77 -9.80 2.67 -10.80
C HIS A 77 -11.03 2.86 -11.71
N LYS A 78 -11.10 3.93 -12.51
CA LYS A 78 -12.26 4.27 -13.37
C LYS A 78 -12.67 3.16 -14.33
N ASP A 79 -11.72 2.40 -14.85
CA ASP A 79 -11.99 1.29 -15.76
C ASP A 79 -12.71 0.11 -15.05
N ARG A 80 -12.69 0.10 -13.72
CA ARG A 80 -13.40 -0.89 -12.90
C ARG A 80 -14.70 -0.29 -12.39
N LYS A 81 -15.82 -0.86 -12.80
CA LYS A 81 -17.18 -0.56 -12.28
C LYS A 81 -17.39 -0.95 -10.81
N ASP A 82 -16.33 -1.02 -10.01
CA ASP A 82 -16.40 -1.44 -8.62
C ASP A 82 -16.45 -0.22 -7.70
N GLU A 83 -17.68 0.23 -7.38
CA GLU A 83 -17.92 1.31 -6.43
C GLU A 83 -17.32 1.04 -5.04
N SER A 84 -17.08 -0.23 -4.70
CA SER A 84 -16.49 -0.62 -3.43
C SER A 84 -14.99 -0.27 -3.32
N ILE A 85 -14.33 0.17 -4.40
CA ILE A 85 -12.93 0.59 -4.33
C ILE A 85 -12.76 1.82 -3.43
N LYS A 86 -13.66 2.80 -3.52
CA LYS A 86 -13.60 4.01 -2.68
C LYS A 86 -13.73 3.69 -1.20
N SER A 87 -14.63 2.78 -0.83
CA SER A 87 -14.78 2.34 0.56
C SER A 87 -13.54 1.56 1.05
N LYS A 88 -12.93 0.72 0.21
CA LYS A 88 -11.67 0.03 0.52
C LYS A 88 -10.52 1.02 0.73
N ILE A 89 -10.39 2.04 -0.12
CA ILE A 89 -9.38 3.10 0.02
C ILE A 89 -9.55 3.84 1.35
N LYS A 90 -10.78 4.25 1.68
CA LYS A 90 -11.07 4.92 2.96
C LYS A 90 -10.71 4.05 4.17
N ASN A 91 -10.99 2.75 4.11
CA ASN A 91 -10.62 1.82 5.18
C ASN A 91 -9.10 1.67 5.33
N LEU A 92 -8.36 1.64 4.21
CA LEU A 92 -6.89 1.58 4.23
C LEU A 92 -6.27 2.87 4.79
N LEU A 93 -6.85 4.03 4.45
CA LEU A 93 -6.38 5.34 4.95
C LEU A 93 -6.74 5.58 6.43
N SER A 94 -7.75 4.90 6.95
CA SER A 94 -8.14 4.99 8.36
C SER A 94 -7.27 4.12 9.28
N ASP A 95 -6.49 3.20 8.72
CA ASP A 95 -5.71 2.23 9.47
C ASP A 95 -4.23 2.66 9.56
N SER A 96 -3.56 2.30 10.65
CA SER A 96 -2.16 2.68 10.91
C SER A 96 -1.15 2.18 9.87
N ILE A 97 -1.54 1.26 8.99
CA ILE A 97 -0.72 0.85 7.85
C ILE A 97 -0.43 2.03 6.90
N SER A 98 -1.32 3.03 6.81
CA SER A 98 -1.14 4.19 5.93
C SER A 98 0.06 5.06 6.33
N ASP A 99 0.39 5.10 7.62
CA ASP A 99 1.44 6.00 8.13
C ASP A 99 2.85 5.44 7.92
N ILE A 100 2.94 4.21 7.42
CA ILE A 100 4.21 3.51 7.23
C ILE A 100 4.92 4.05 5.99
N ASN A 101 6.20 4.37 6.15
CA ASN A 101 7.07 4.78 5.06
C ASN A 101 7.27 3.63 4.06
N LEU A 102 7.25 3.92 2.75
CA LEU A 102 7.35 2.89 1.70
C LEU A 102 8.61 2.04 1.78
N LEU A 103 9.75 2.62 2.17
CA LEU A 103 11.01 1.86 2.31
C LEU A 103 11.02 0.95 3.53
N ARG A 104 10.23 1.28 4.56
CA ARG A 104 10.11 0.46 5.78
C ARG A 104 8.99 -0.57 5.66
N LEU A 105 8.10 -0.42 4.69
CA LEU A 105 7.01 -1.35 4.44
C LEU A 105 7.57 -2.75 4.19
N SER A 106 7.15 -3.70 5.02
CA SER A 106 7.64 -5.07 5.00
C SER A 106 6.47 -6.03 5.14
N SER A 107 6.73 -7.32 4.90
CA SER A 107 5.74 -8.38 5.09
C SER A 107 5.23 -8.44 6.54
N LYS A 108 6.05 -8.03 7.52
CA LYS A 108 5.65 -7.95 8.93
C LYS A 108 4.47 -6.99 9.14
N HIS A 109 4.55 -5.79 8.56
CA HIS A 109 3.51 -4.78 8.73
C HIS A 109 2.17 -5.20 8.12
N ILE A 110 2.21 -5.89 6.97
CA ILE A 110 0.99 -6.41 6.35
C ILE A 110 0.44 -7.61 7.14
N ALA A 111 1.30 -8.43 7.77
CA ALA A 111 0.84 -9.50 8.67
C ALA A 111 0.18 -8.93 9.94
N GLU A 112 0.76 -7.89 10.55
CA GLU A 112 0.15 -7.17 11.67
C GLU A 112 -1.20 -6.55 11.29
N TYR A 113 -1.27 -5.95 10.09
CA TYR A 113 -2.52 -5.44 9.54
C TYR A 113 -3.56 -6.56 9.37
N ARG A 114 -3.18 -7.69 8.76
CA ARG A 114 -4.04 -8.87 8.61
C ARG A 114 -4.61 -9.32 9.95
N ASP A 115 -3.76 -9.51 10.95
CA ASP A 115 -4.17 -10.06 12.24
C ASP A 115 -5.06 -9.07 13.02
N ARG A 116 -4.91 -7.76 12.79
CA ARG A 116 -5.81 -6.73 13.32
C ARG A 116 -7.17 -6.75 12.63
N VAL A 117 -7.20 -6.70 11.29
CA VAL A 117 -8.47 -6.57 10.56
C VAL A 117 -9.29 -7.85 10.56
N LEU A 118 -8.66 -9.04 10.57
CA LEU A 118 -9.38 -10.32 10.63
C LEU A 118 -10.20 -10.52 11.91
N LYS A 119 -9.98 -9.72 12.96
CA LYS A 119 -10.84 -9.72 14.15
C LYS A 119 -12.24 -9.18 13.86
N VAL A 120 -12.39 -8.34 12.85
CA VAL A 120 -13.64 -7.66 12.49
C VAL A 120 -14.12 -8.07 11.10
N TRP A 121 -13.19 -8.34 10.18
CA TRP A 121 -13.46 -8.56 8.77
C TRP A 121 -13.45 -10.03 8.41
N SER A 122 -14.25 -10.38 7.39
CA SER A 122 -14.18 -11.70 6.78
C SER A 122 -12.84 -11.91 6.05
N PRO A 123 -12.36 -13.16 5.90
CA PRO A 123 -11.18 -13.47 5.10
C PRO A 123 -11.24 -12.94 3.67
N ASN A 124 -12.42 -12.98 3.05
CA ASN A 124 -12.64 -12.45 1.71
C ASN A 124 -12.44 -10.93 1.65
N THR A 125 -12.97 -10.21 2.65
CA THR A 125 -12.81 -8.76 2.76
C THR A 125 -11.31 -8.40 2.86
N PHE A 126 -10.55 -9.09 3.70
CA PHE A 126 -9.10 -8.89 3.79
C PHE A 126 -8.39 -9.17 2.45
N ASN A 127 -8.69 -10.30 1.80
CA ASN A 127 -8.07 -10.66 0.52
C ASN A 127 -8.33 -9.61 -0.59
N ASN A 128 -9.51 -8.99 -0.58
CA ASN A 128 -9.85 -7.89 -1.49
C ASN A 128 -9.01 -6.63 -1.22
N HIS A 129 -8.87 -6.24 0.06
CA HIS A 129 -8.02 -5.08 0.43
C HIS A 129 -6.55 -5.35 0.14
N LYS A 130 -6.05 -6.55 0.43
CA LYS A 130 -4.69 -6.99 0.08
C LYS A 130 -4.44 -6.92 -1.43
N SER A 131 -5.41 -7.35 -2.23
CA SER A 131 -5.29 -7.33 -3.70
C SER A 131 -5.24 -5.88 -4.21
N LEU A 132 -6.07 -4.99 -3.66
CA LEU A 132 -6.02 -3.56 -3.97
C LEU A 132 -4.67 -2.95 -3.58
N LEU A 133 -4.18 -3.22 -2.37
CA LEU A 133 -2.89 -2.73 -1.89
C LEU A 133 -1.73 -3.20 -2.78
N SER A 134 -1.77 -4.46 -3.22
CA SER A 134 -0.79 -4.99 -4.16
C SER A 134 -0.78 -4.23 -5.48
N VAL A 135 -1.96 -3.89 -6.02
CA VAL A 135 -2.09 -3.12 -7.26
C VAL A 135 -1.56 -1.70 -7.07
N ILE A 136 -1.90 -1.02 -5.98
CA ILE A 136 -1.45 0.34 -5.70
C ILE A 136 0.09 0.41 -5.63
N ILE A 137 0.72 -0.55 -4.94
CA ILE A 137 2.19 -0.61 -4.85
C ILE A 137 2.81 -0.92 -6.22
N ASP A 138 2.21 -1.82 -7.00
CA ASP A 138 2.70 -2.12 -8.34
C ASP A 138 2.58 -0.89 -9.26
N THR A 139 1.46 -0.17 -9.24
CA THR A 139 1.27 1.10 -9.97
C THR A 139 2.30 2.15 -9.53
N ALA A 140 2.61 2.24 -8.24
CA ALA A 140 3.64 3.15 -7.76
C ALA A 140 5.03 2.84 -8.33
N ILE A 141 5.35 1.54 -8.50
CA ILE A 141 6.62 1.10 -9.08
C ILE A 141 6.65 1.31 -10.60
N THR A 142 5.58 0.95 -11.32
CA THR A 142 5.55 0.95 -12.79
C THR A 142 5.23 2.31 -13.37
N ASP A 143 4.15 2.94 -12.91
CA ASP A 143 3.58 4.13 -13.54
C ASP A 143 4.24 5.40 -12.98
N TRP A 144 4.50 5.43 -11.68
CA TRP A 144 5.08 6.60 -11.02
C TRP A 144 6.60 6.54 -10.93
N GLY A 145 7.22 5.42 -11.29
CA GLY A 145 8.67 5.25 -11.25
C GLY A 145 9.26 5.33 -9.83
N ILE A 146 8.44 5.17 -8.79
CA ILE A 146 8.90 5.18 -7.40
C ILE A 146 9.64 3.88 -7.16
N TYR A 147 10.95 3.98 -6.94
CA TYR A 147 11.73 2.78 -6.71
C TYR A 147 11.44 2.19 -5.32
N ILE A 148 10.79 1.03 -5.31
CA ILE A 148 10.58 0.19 -4.13
C ILE A 148 11.27 -1.15 -4.40
N PRO A 149 12.14 -1.67 -3.49
CA PRO A 149 12.92 -2.88 -3.75
C PRO A 149 12.09 -4.10 -4.15
N TYR A 150 10.93 -4.28 -3.50
CA TYR A 150 9.97 -5.34 -3.83
C TYR A 150 8.60 -4.99 -3.27
N ASN A 151 7.55 -5.61 -3.80
CA ASN A 151 6.18 -5.48 -3.28
C ASN A 151 5.93 -6.49 -2.14
N PRO A 152 5.81 -6.05 -0.88
CA PRO A 152 5.64 -6.96 0.26
C PRO A 152 4.28 -7.67 0.28
N CYS A 153 3.28 -7.17 -0.46
CA CYS A 153 1.98 -7.82 -0.59
C CYS A 153 2.04 -9.14 -1.37
N LYS A 154 3.02 -9.32 -2.26
CA LYS A 154 3.15 -10.53 -3.09
C LYS A 154 3.64 -11.73 -2.29
N VAL A 155 4.45 -11.49 -1.25
CA VAL A 155 5.01 -12.54 -0.39
C VAL A 155 3.94 -13.16 0.51
N ILE A 156 2.95 -12.38 0.92
CA ILE A 156 1.93 -12.84 1.85
C ILE A 156 0.88 -13.68 1.12
N LYS A 157 0.67 -14.90 1.62
CA LYS A 157 -0.37 -15.79 1.11
C LYS A 157 -1.76 -15.22 1.40
N ARG A 158 -2.69 -15.50 0.50
CA ARG A 158 -4.11 -15.21 0.73
C ARG A 158 -4.63 -16.04 1.90
N VAL A 159 -5.56 -15.48 2.65
CA VAL A 159 -6.23 -16.19 3.75
C VAL A 159 -7.26 -17.14 3.13
N ALA A 160 -7.35 -18.36 3.66
CA ALA A 160 -8.34 -19.33 3.20
C ALA A 160 -9.75 -18.76 3.42
N ILE A 161 -10.56 -18.80 2.37
CA ILE A 161 -11.95 -18.36 2.42
C ILE A 161 -12.77 -19.57 2.90
N PRO A 162 -13.64 -19.42 3.91
CA PRO A 162 -14.53 -20.51 4.31
C PRO A 162 -15.45 -20.89 3.14
N ALA A 163 -15.92 -22.13 3.13
CA ALA A 163 -16.89 -22.57 2.14
C ALA A 163 -18.11 -21.64 2.13
N ALA A 164 -18.72 -21.51 0.95
CA ALA A 164 -20.00 -20.84 0.83
C ALA A 164 -21.01 -21.50 1.77
N ARG A 165 -21.97 -20.71 2.28
CA ARG A 165 -23.05 -21.29 3.09
C ARG A 165 -24.02 -21.97 2.13
N ASP A 166 -24.05 -23.29 2.16
CA ASP A 166 -24.89 -24.11 1.27
C ASP A 166 -26.21 -24.53 1.94
N ARG A 167 -26.60 -23.84 3.02
CA ARG A 167 -27.84 -24.15 3.75
C ARG A 167 -29.06 -23.74 2.92
N VAL A 168 -29.80 -24.73 2.46
CA VAL A 168 -31.11 -24.58 1.82
C VAL A 168 -32.22 -24.63 2.87
N LEU A 169 -33.34 -23.93 2.62
CA LEU A 169 -34.54 -24.00 3.45
C LEU A 169 -35.15 -25.41 3.39
N ASN A 170 -35.60 -25.92 4.53
CA ASN A 170 -36.44 -27.13 4.55
C ASN A 170 -37.92 -26.77 4.27
N LEU A 171 -38.76 -27.77 4.01
CA LEU A 171 -40.19 -27.58 3.69
C LEU A 171 -40.94 -26.81 4.78
N GLU A 172 -40.70 -27.11 6.06
CA GLU A 172 -41.37 -26.44 7.18
C GLU A 172 -40.95 -24.97 7.35
N GLU A 173 -39.68 -24.66 7.11
CA GLU A 173 -39.16 -23.29 7.12
C GLU A 173 -39.68 -22.50 5.94
N TYR A 174 -39.84 -23.14 4.78
CA TYR A 174 -40.45 -22.54 3.60
C TYR A 174 -41.91 -22.16 3.86
N GLU A 175 -42.71 -23.06 4.44
CA GLU A 175 -44.10 -22.74 4.80
C GLU A 175 -44.19 -21.61 5.84
N ARG A 176 -43.31 -21.61 6.85
CA ARG A 176 -43.23 -20.53 7.84
C ARG A 176 -42.84 -19.20 7.20
N LEU A 177 -41.92 -19.20 6.24
CA LEU A 177 -41.52 -18.02 5.50
C LEU A 177 -42.70 -17.46 4.68
N LEU A 178 -43.42 -18.32 3.93
CA LEU A 178 -44.56 -17.90 3.13
C LEU A 178 -45.69 -17.31 3.99
N LYS A 179 -46.01 -17.93 5.13
CA LYS A 179 -46.99 -17.39 6.09
C LYS A 179 -46.57 -16.02 6.62
N ALA A 180 -45.29 -15.83 6.93
CA ALA A 180 -44.79 -14.52 7.36
C ALA A 180 -44.87 -13.47 6.22
N CYS A 181 -44.64 -13.87 4.98
CA CYS A 181 -44.76 -13.00 3.81
C CYS A 181 -46.21 -12.55 3.56
N GLU A 182 -47.21 -13.38 3.86
CA GLU A 182 -48.64 -13.03 3.74
C GLU A 182 -49.10 -11.94 4.71
N VAL A 183 -48.52 -11.92 5.91
CA VAL A 183 -48.85 -10.91 6.95
C VAL A 183 -48.22 -9.55 6.63
N SER A 184 -47.24 -9.51 5.72
CA SER A 184 -46.56 -8.27 5.35
C SER A 184 -47.47 -7.31 4.60
N LYS A 185 -47.26 -6.01 4.82
CA LYS A 185 -47.99 -4.93 4.13
C LYS A 185 -47.73 -4.90 2.61
N CYS A 186 -46.67 -5.55 2.13
CA CYS A 186 -46.30 -5.59 0.72
C CYS A 186 -46.97 -6.78 0.02
N ILE A 187 -48.00 -6.50 -0.77
CA ILE A 187 -48.84 -7.49 -1.47
C ILE A 187 -48.02 -8.43 -2.37
N TYR A 188 -46.95 -7.91 -2.99
CA TYR A 188 -46.11 -8.67 -3.92
C TYR A 188 -45.04 -9.52 -3.24
N LEU A 189 -44.79 -9.36 -1.93
CA LEU A 189 -43.68 -10.01 -1.25
C LEU A 189 -43.78 -11.53 -1.33
N LYS A 190 -44.98 -12.09 -1.09
CA LYS A 190 -45.21 -13.54 -1.18
C LYS A 190 -44.90 -14.06 -2.59
N SER A 191 -45.44 -13.42 -3.62
CA SER A 191 -45.27 -13.86 -5.02
C SER A 191 -43.81 -13.78 -5.47
N ILE A 192 -43.09 -12.73 -5.06
CA ILE A 192 -41.65 -12.59 -5.37
C ILE A 192 -40.84 -13.69 -4.68
N VAL A 193 -41.11 -13.94 -3.41
CA VAL A 193 -40.39 -14.98 -2.64
C VAL A 193 -40.68 -16.38 -3.19
N GLN A 194 -41.92 -16.65 -3.61
CA GLN A 194 -42.28 -17.92 -4.25
C GLN A 194 -41.64 -18.13 -5.62
N PHE A 195 -41.33 -17.05 -6.35
CA PHE A 195 -40.61 -17.12 -7.63
C PHE A 195 -39.09 -17.26 -7.46
N ALA A 196 -38.52 -16.66 -6.41
CA ALA A 196 -37.08 -16.54 -6.22
C ALA A 196 -36.42 -17.71 -5.45
N ILE A 197 -37.21 -18.53 -4.76
CA ILE A 197 -36.78 -19.76 -4.05
C ILE A 197 -37.00 -20.95 -4.97
#